data_AF-A0A925S8P0-F1
#
_entry.id   AF-A0A925S8P0-F1
#
_cell.length_a   1.000
_cell.length_b   1.000
_cell.length_c   1.000
_cell.angle_alpha   90.00
_cell.angle_beta   90.00
_cell.angle_gamma   90.00
#
_symmetry.space_group_name_H-M   'P 1'
#
loop_
_entity.id
_entity.type
_entity.pdbx_description
1 polymer ?
#
loop_
_entity_poly.entity_id
_entity_poly.type
_entity_poly.pdbx_seq_one_letter_code
_entity_poly.pdbx_strand_id
1 'polypeptide(L)' 'MSSSTSATATEGLKRSLCVVVGDVSADKHVSKLLQHIKELEPDIHIFGIGGPEMKKAGVEIFFDCQEFASIGFFRLFH' A
#
# COMPACT_ATOMS: atom_id res chain seq x y z
N MET A 1 -50.85 1.76 0.74
CA MET A 1 -50.54 0.32 0.78
C MET A 1 -49.71 0.04 -0.45
N SER A 2 -48.45 -0.34 -0.44
CA SER A 2 -47.46 -0.66 0.58
C SER A 2 -46.12 -0.57 -0.15
N SER A 3 -45.06 -0.13 0.54
CA SER A 3 -43.72 -0.73 0.57
C SER A 3 -43.05 -1.12 -0.77
N SER A 4 -41.78 -0.88 -1.06
CA SER A 4 -40.62 -0.54 -0.26
C SER A 4 -39.41 -0.61 -1.22
N THR A 5 -38.47 0.31 -1.04
CA THR A 5 -37.02 0.04 -1.09
C THR A 5 -36.47 -0.81 -2.23
N SER A 6 -35.80 -0.16 -3.18
CA SER A 6 -34.58 -0.72 -3.77
C SER A 6 -33.43 0.23 -3.45
N ALA A 7 -32.88 0.08 -2.25
CA ALA A 7 -31.56 0.60 -1.93
C ALA A 7 -30.60 0.09 -3.00
N THR A 8 -29.94 1.03 -3.68
CA THR A 8 -28.89 0.77 -4.65
C THR A 8 -27.82 -0.09 -3.99
N ALA A 9 -27.68 -1.33 -4.44
CA ALA A 9 -26.62 -2.22 -4.04
C ALA A 9 -25.28 -1.59 -4.45
N THR A 10 -24.55 -1.05 -3.48
CA THR A 10 -23.11 -0.85 -3.62
C THR A 10 -22.48 -2.23 -3.43
N GLU A 11 -22.47 -3.03 -4.50
CA GLU A 11 -21.57 -4.19 -4.60
C GLU A 11 -20.16 -3.66 -4.28
N GLY A 12 -19.63 -4.05 -3.12
CA GLY A 12 -18.47 -3.42 -2.49
C GLY A 12 -17.24 -3.49 -3.40
N LEU A 13 -16.89 -2.37 -4.02
CA LEU A 13 -15.65 -2.28 -4.79
C LEU A 13 -14.47 -2.53 -3.85
N LYS A 14 -13.72 -3.61 -4.09
CA LYS A 14 -12.53 -3.94 -3.29
C LYS A 14 -11.53 -2.79 -3.41
N ARG A 15 -11.30 -2.07 -2.30
CA ARG A 15 -10.44 -0.88 -2.30
C ARG A 15 -8.98 -1.30 -2.42
N SER A 16 -8.23 -0.49 -3.15
CA SER A 16 -6.81 -0.69 -3.37
C SER A 16 -6.03 0.56 -2.98
N LEU A 17 -4.90 0.38 -2.28
CA LEU A 17 -4.03 1.44 -1.79
C LEU A 17 -2.60 1.23 -2.29
N CYS A 18 -2.13 2.16 -3.12
CA CYS A 18 -0.74 2.21 -3.57
C CYS A 18 0.09 3.08 -2.62
N VAL A 19 1.26 2.58 -2.18
CA VAL A 19 2.14 3.27 -1.23
C VAL A 19 3.58 3.26 -1.74
N VAL A 20 4.21 4.44 -1.76
CA VAL A 20 5.60 4.61 -2.19
C VAL A 20 6.37 5.33 -1.09
N VAL A 21 7.46 4.72 -0.61
CA VAL A 21 8.41 5.38 0.30
C VAL A 21 9.73 5.63 -0.40
N GLY A 22 10.30 6.83 -0.19
CA GLY A 22 11.54 7.27 -0.82
C GLY A 22 12.82 6.92 -0.05
N ASP A 23 12.71 6.44 1.19
CA ASP A 23 13.85 6.05 2.03
C ASP A 23 13.44 5.01 3.09
N VAL A 24 14.39 4.17 3.51
CA VAL A 24 14.19 3.10 4.50
C VAL A 24 13.69 3.64 5.86
N SER A 25 14.02 4.88 6.21
CA SER A 25 13.51 5.52 7.43
C SER A 25 11.99 5.72 7.42
N ALA A 26 11.39 5.90 6.25
CA ALA A 26 9.94 6.04 6.09
C ALA A 26 9.20 4.70 6.13
N ASP A 27 9.85 3.59 5.71
CA ASP A 27 9.30 2.22 5.72
C ASP A 27 8.76 1.82 7.09
N LYS A 28 9.53 2.09 8.17
CA LYS A 28 9.14 1.81 9.56
C LYS A 28 7.91 2.56 10.04
N HIS A 29 7.74 3.81 9.60
CA HIS A 29 6.62 4.64 10.02
C HIS A 29 5.35 4.27 9.24
N VAL A 30 5.52 4.09 7.93
CA VAL A 30 4.44 3.71 7.02
C VAL A 30 3.93 2.30 7.30
N SER A 31 4.79 1.34 7.66
CA SER A 31 4.35 -0.02 7.99
C SER A 31 3.33 -0.05 9.14
N LYS A 32 3.55 0.76 10.19
CA LYS A 32 2.60 0.90 11.30
C LYS A 32 1.27 1.49 10.84
N LEU A 33 1.29 2.51 10.00
CA LEU A 33 0.07 3.09 9.43
C LEU A 33 -0.71 2.04 8.63
N LEU A 34 -0.03 1.24 7.82
CA LEU A 34 -0.66 0.22 6.97
C LEU A 34 -1.23 -0.94 7.78
N GLN A 35 -0.63 -1.29 8.92
CA GLN A 35 -1.21 -2.24 9.86
C GLN A 35 -2.56 -1.76 10.39
N HIS A 36 -2.65 -0.51 10.85
CA HIS A 36 -3.91 0.07 11.33
C HIS A 36 -4.96 0.18 10.21
N ILE A 37 -4.54 0.51 8.98
CA ILE A 37 -5.46 0.55 7.83
C ILE A 37 -6.04 -0.84 7.56
N LYS A 38 -5.23 -1.90 7.63
CA LYS A 38 -5.71 -3.28 7.49
C LYS A 38 -6.61 -3.75 8.63
N GLU A 39 -6.40 -3.26 9.85
CA GLU A 39 -7.30 -3.53 10.97
C GLU A 39 -8.69 -2.93 10.72
N LEU A 40 -8.75 -1.75 10.10
CA LEU A 40 -10.00 -1.07 9.76
C LEU A 40 -10.67 -1.64 8.50
N GLU A 41 -9.88 -2.03 7.51
CA GLU A 41 -10.35 -2.60 6.25
C GLU A 41 -9.51 -3.83 5.86
N PRO A 42 -9.82 -5.03 6.42
CA PRO A 42 -9.02 -6.24 6.20
C PRO A 42 -8.94 -6.69 4.73
N ASP A 43 -9.95 -6.34 3.94
CA ASP A 43 -10.07 -6.71 2.53
C ASP A 43 -9.35 -5.75 1.58
N ILE A 44 -8.77 -4.66 2.10
CA ILE A 44 -8.03 -3.69 1.28
C ILE A 44 -6.79 -4.33 0.66
N HIS A 45 -6.61 -4.16 -0.65
CA HIS A 45 -5.39 -4.57 -1.32
C HIS A 45 -4.35 -3.45 -1.21
N ILE A 46 -3.21 -3.72 -0.57
CA ILE A 46 -2.14 -2.72 -0.40
C ILE A 46 -0.91 -3.17 -1.16
N PHE A 47 -0.36 -2.28 -1.98
CA PHE A 47 0.81 -2.55 -2.80
C PHE A 47 1.71 -1.32 -2.98
N GLY A 48 2.95 -1.51 -3.46
CA GLY A 48 3.79 -0.41 -3.93
C GLY A 48 5.29 -0.60 -3.75
N ILE A 49 6.00 0.47 -3.37
CA ILE A 49 7.47 0.52 -3.25
C ILE A 49 7.83 0.81 -1.81
N GLY A 50 8.62 -0.06 -1.21
CA GLY A 50 9.06 0.10 0.17
C GLY A 50 10.03 -0.96 0.63
N GLY A 51 10.25 -0.98 1.93
CA GLY A 51 11.28 -1.79 2.56
C GLY A 51 10.73 -3.03 3.28
N PRO A 52 11.59 -3.67 4.08
CA PRO A 52 11.24 -4.92 4.76
C PRO A 52 10.08 -4.78 5.76
N GLU A 53 9.84 -3.60 6.34
CA GLU A 53 8.79 -3.40 7.34
C GLU A 53 7.41 -3.31 6.69
N MET A 54 7.27 -2.65 5.54
CA MET A 54 6.03 -2.69 4.75
C MET A 54 5.72 -4.10 4.27
N LYS A 55 6.74 -4.88 3.85
CA LYS A 55 6.55 -6.30 3.49
C LYS A 55 6.02 -7.13 4.66
N LYS A 56 6.54 -6.91 5.88
CA LYS A 56 6.04 -7.56 7.12
C LYS A 56 4.61 -7.13 7.47
N ALA A 57 4.19 -5.91 7.13
CA ALA A 57 2.80 -5.46 7.25
C ALA A 57 1.86 -6.09 6.19
N GLY A 58 2.37 -6.99 5.34
CA GLY A 58 1.63 -7.69 4.30
C GLY A 58 1.31 -6.82 3.10
N VAL A 59 2.13 -5.80 2.85
CA VAL A 59 2.07 -5.01 1.62
C VAL A 59 2.73 -5.79 0.50
N GLU A 60 2.12 -5.80 -0.68
CA GLU A 60 2.73 -6.34 -1.89
C GLU A 60 3.77 -5.34 -2.42
N ILE A 61 5.06 -5.66 -2.27
CA ILE A 61 6.15 -4.79 -2.71
C ILE A 61 6.59 -5.19 -4.13
N PHE A 62 6.45 -4.28 -5.09
CA PHE A 62 6.82 -4.49 -6.49
C PHE A 62 8.30 -4.23 -6.77
N PHE A 63 8.91 -3.30 -6.03
CA PHE A 63 10.32 -2.96 -6.14
C PHE A 63 10.90 -2.72 -4.76
N ASP A 64 12.00 -3.41 -4.45
CA ASP A 64 12.75 -3.15 -3.23
C ASP A 64 13.44 -1.78 -3.38
N CYS A 65 13.23 -0.88 -2.43
CA CYS A 65 13.90 0.43 -2.40
C CYS A 65 15.43 0.31 -2.49
N GLN A 66 16.03 -0.83 -2.11
CA GLN A 66 17.46 -1.07 -2.26
C GLN A 66 17.94 -1.31 -3.71
N GLU A 67 17.08 -1.84 -4.59
CA GLU A 67 17.41 -2.03 -6.02
C GLU A 67 17.31 -0.72 -6.82
N PHE A 68 16.43 0.21 -6.42
CA PHE A 68 16.33 1.51 -7.10
C PHE A 68 17.48 2.47 -6.73
N ALA A 69 17.95 2.44 -5.48
CA ALA A 69 19.05 3.30 -5.02
C ALA A 69 20.36 3.02 -5.77
N SER A 70 20.59 1.77 -6.18
CA SER A 70 21.79 1.35 -6.92
C SER A 70 21.76 1.77 -8.40
N ILE A 71 20.58 1.89 -9.02
CA ILE A 71 20.43 2.43 -10.39
C ILE A 71 20.54 3.96 -10.40
N GLY A 72 20.07 4.64 -9.35
CA GLY A 72 20.16 6.11 -9.23
C GLY A 72 21.59 6.64 -9.08
N PHE A 73 22.45 5.93 -8.33
CA PHE A 73 23.83 6.36 -8.11
C PHE A 73 24.72 6.26 -9.36
N PHE A 74 24.43 5.32 -10.28
CA PHE A 74 25.20 5.17 -11.52
C PHE A 74 24.88 6.24 -12.58
N ARG A 75 23.81 7.02 -12.41
CA ARG A 75 23.43 8.07 -13.38
C ARG A 75 24.11 9.42 -13.15
N LEU A 76 24.88 9.57 -12.07
CA LEU A 76 25.63 10.79 -11.74
C LEU A 76 27.04 10.86 -12.35
N PHE A 77 27.47 9.84 -13.11
CA PHE A 77 28.80 9.77 -13.72
C PHE A 77 28.75 9.59 -15.25
N HIS A 78 27.95 10.40 -15.96
CA HIS A 78 28.17 10.66 -17.38
C HIS A 78 28.02 12.16 -17.68
#